data_AF-A0A927M8N8-F1
#
_entry.id   AF-A0A927M8N8-F1
#
_cell.length_a   1.000
_cell.length_b   1.000
_cell.length_c   1.000
_cell.angle_alpha   90.00
_cell.angle_beta   90.00
_cell.angle_gamma   90.00
#
_symmetry.space_group_name_H-M   'P 1'
#
loop_
_entity.id
_entity.type
_entity.pdbx_description
1 polymer ?
#
loop_
_entity_poly.entity_id
_entity_poly.type
_entity_poly.pdbx_seq_one_letter_code
_entity_poly.pdbx_strand_id
1 'polypeptide(L)'
;MPHPAARVLGMLELLQSHHRLTGPDLAARLDVDERTVRRYAHTLVELGIPVLAARGRYGGYRLQPGYKLPPLMLTDDEAVAVVLGLVAAEQLGLGTAAPATGLAQAKIRRVLPAPLADRLDAVQETLGFSLRRRADSPRPATATLLALGAATRSRHRVSIGYRSWGGEPSQRDLDPYGLVFHSGRWYVTGHDHLRGEIRTFRLDRIGSVDVGTTTFSVPDGFDPVGHVTRSLAGVAYRWEVEVLLETELEQARRRVPPSVGELTATEDGILLRTRAEDLTGMAQLLAGLGWPFTVVRPDELRTAVTGYAALLAGYAQRPPRPVTPA
;
A
#
# COMPACT_ATOMS: atom_id res chain seq x y z
N MET A 1 25.49 -40.72 5.24
CA MET A 1 26.28 -39.47 5.16
C MET A 1 25.46 -38.47 4.35
N PRO A 2 25.01 -37.34 4.92
CA PRO A 2 24.25 -36.36 4.14
C PRO A 2 25.11 -35.83 2.97
N HIS A 3 24.47 -35.68 1.81
CA HIS A 3 25.13 -35.25 0.58
C HIS A 3 25.81 -33.87 0.77
N PRO A 4 26.99 -33.60 0.19
CA PRO A 4 27.70 -32.32 0.34
C PRO A 4 26.81 -31.09 0.07
N ALA A 5 25.91 -31.19 -0.91
CA ALA A 5 24.93 -30.15 -1.23
C ALA A 5 23.94 -29.87 -0.06
N ALA A 6 23.46 -30.91 0.63
CA ALA A 6 22.53 -30.75 1.75
C ALA A 6 23.18 -29.99 2.92
N ARG A 7 24.47 -30.23 3.20
CA ARG A 7 25.21 -29.50 4.24
C ARG A 7 25.53 -28.05 3.87
N VAL A 8 25.77 -27.76 2.58
CA VAL A 8 25.91 -26.37 2.09
C VAL A 8 24.59 -25.62 2.23
N LEU A 9 23.47 -26.25 1.89
CA LEU A 9 22.13 -25.66 2.08
C LEU A 9 21.79 -25.49 3.57
N GLY A 10 22.13 -26.46 4.42
CA GLY A 10 21.99 -26.33 5.88
C GLY A 10 22.84 -25.17 6.43
N MET A 11 24.05 -24.95 5.91
CA MET A 11 24.84 -23.78 6.28
C MET A 11 24.15 -22.47 5.87
N LEU A 12 23.55 -22.42 4.68
CA LEU A 12 22.79 -21.27 4.21
C LEU A 12 21.61 -20.97 5.15
N GLU A 13 20.83 -21.99 5.52
CA GLU A 13 19.69 -21.85 6.44
C GLU A 13 20.12 -21.33 7.82
N LEU A 14 21.23 -21.83 8.36
CA LEU A 14 21.82 -21.34 9.61
C LEU A 14 22.23 -19.87 9.51
N LEU A 15 22.81 -19.45 8.38
CA LEU A 15 23.20 -18.06 8.15
C LEU A 15 22.01 -17.12 7.82
N GLN A 16 20.88 -17.66 7.38
CA GLN A 16 19.63 -16.91 7.16
C GLN A 16 18.88 -16.68 8.47
N SER A 17 18.87 -17.68 9.37
CA SER A 17 18.21 -17.61 10.67
C SER A 17 19.01 -16.86 11.74
N HIS A 18 20.31 -16.60 11.52
CA HIS A 18 21.19 -15.97 12.50
C HIS A 18 21.94 -14.78 11.91
N HIS A 19 22.04 -13.69 12.69
CA HIS A 19 22.77 -12.48 12.28
C HIS A 19 24.27 -12.71 12.03
N ARG A 20 24.88 -13.68 12.75
CA ARG A 20 26.28 -14.11 12.66
C ARG A 20 26.44 -15.44 13.39
N LEU A 21 27.30 -16.32 12.88
CA LEU A 21 27.75 -17.54 13.57
C LEU A 21 29.25 -17.72 13.47
N THR A 22 29.89 -18.27 14.49
CA THR A 22 31.33 -18.57 14.44
C THR A 22 31.60 -19.83 13.62
N GLY A 23 32.86 -20.01 13.18
CA GLY A 23 33.30 -21.24 12.52
C GLY A 23 33.05 -22.50 13.36
N PRO A 24 33.44 -22.50 14.65
CA PRO A 24 33.13 -23.60 15.57
C PRO A 24 31.63 -23.89 15.74
N ASP A 25 30.79 -22.86 15.85
CA ASP A 25 29.33 -23.05 16.01
C ASP A 25 28.71 -23.71 14.76
N LEU A 26 29.14 -23.26 13.58
CA LEU A 26 28.69 -23.86 12.32
C LEU A 26 29.19 -25.29 12.17
N ALA A 27 30.45 -25.55 12.53
CA ALA A 27 31.04 -26.88 12.52
C ALA A 27 30.27 -27.86 13.41
N ALA A 28 29.96 -27.45 14.64
CA ALA A 28 29.17 -28.24 15.58
C ALA A 28 27.74 -28.51 15.09
N ARG A 29 27.05 -27.48 14.59
CA ARG A 29 25.65 -27.62 14.11
C ARG A 29 25.51 -28.43 12.83
N LEU A 30 26.52 -28.41 11.96
CA LEU A 30 26.52 -29.13 10.68
C LEU A 30 27.18 -30.51 10.77
N ASP A 31 27.73 -30.86 11.94
CA ASP A 31 28.49 -32.08 12.19
C ASP A 31 29.65 -32.25 11.18
N VAL A 32 30.50 -31.22 11.10
CA VAL A 32 31.67 -31.15 10.21
C VAL A 32 32.83 -30.41 10.87
N ASP A 33 34.02 -30.44 10.26
CA ASP A 33 35.17 -29.65 10.71
C ASP A 33 35.14 -28.19 10.20
N GLU A 34 35.88 -27.29 10.86
CA GLU A 34 35.95 -25.87 10.49
C GLU A 34 36.56 -25.60 9.10
N ARG A 35 37.40 -26.50 8.57
CA ARG A 35 37.95 -26.38 7.20
C ARG A 35 36.84 -26.70 6.19
N THR A 36 35.92 -27.60 6.51
CA THR A 36 34.72 -27.88 5.72
C THR A 36 33.72 -26.72 5.76
N VAL A 37 33.55 -26.04 6.90
CA VAL A 37 32.75 -24.78 6.97
C VAL A 37 33.31 -23.71 6.03
N ARG A 38 34.64 -23.51 6.03
CA ARG A 38 35.31 -22.59 5.08
C ARG A 38 35.05 -22.95 3.63
N ARG A 39 35.09 -24.24 3.29
CA ARG A 39 34.79 -24.75 1.95
C ARG A 39 33.34 -24.48 1.56
N TYR A 40 32.38 -24.72 2.46
CA TYR A 40 30.97 -24.44 2.22
C TYR A 40 30.68 -22.94 2.04
N ALA A 41 31.33 -22.07 2.83
CA ALA A 41 31.25 -20.62 2.64
C ALA A 41 31.72 -20.21 1.22
N HIS A 42 32.81 -20.80 0.73
CA HIS A 42 33.30 -20.56 -0.63
C HIS A 42 32.32 -21.05 -1.69
N THR A 43 31.76 -22.25 -1.51
CA THR A 43 30.72 -22.79 -2.41
C THR A 43 29.49 -21.89 -2.48
N LEU A 44 29.05 -21.32 -1.35
CA LEU A 44 27.95 -20.35 -1.35
C LEU A 44 28.31 -19.09 -2.15
N VAL A 45 29.54 -18.58 -2.02
CA VAL A 45 30.03 -17.42 -2.81
C VAL A 45 30.07 -17.74 -4.30
N GLU A 46 30.52 -18.93 -4.70
CA GLU A 46 30.50 -19.41 -6.09
C GLU A 46 29.09 -19.52 -6.66
N LEU A 47 28.11 -19.89 -5.83
CA LEU A 47 26.68 -19.88 -6.17
C LEU A 47 26.07 -18.47 -6.18
N GLY A 48 26.89 -17.44 -6.03
CA GLY A 48 26.50 -16.05 -6.00
C GLY A 48 26.00 -15.57 -4.64
N ILE A 49 25.97 -16.39 -3.59
CA ILE A 49 25.51 -15.99 -2.25
C ILE A 49 26.68 -15.39 -1.46
N PRO A 50 26.72 -14.07 -1.21
CA PRO A 50 27.88 -13.42 -0.60
C PRO A 50 27.93 -13.68 0.90
N VAL A 51 28.79 -14.63 1.29
CA VAL A 51 29.13 -14.89 2.69
C VAL A 51 30.32 -14.03 3.09
N LEU A 52 30.14 -13.16 4.08
CA LEU A 52 31.21 -12.39 4.70
C LEU A 52 31.84 -13.20 5.84
N ALA A 53 33.16 -13.34 5.81
CA ALA A 53 33.93 -13.94 6.90
C ALA A 53 34.80 -12.88 7.59
N ALA A 54 34.57 -12.66 8.88
CA ALA A 54 35.42 -11.79 9.72
C ALA A 54 36.35 -12.65 10.61
N ARG A 55 37.62 -12.28 10.73
CA ARG A 55 38.59 -12.93 11.64
C ARG A 55 38.63 -12.23 13.01
N GLY A 56 39.10 -12.93 14.04
CA GLY A 56 39.32 -12.41 15.40
C GLY A 56 38.38 -12.98 16.47
N ARG A 57 38.51 -12.52 17.72
CA ARG A 57 37.74 -13.00 18.89
C ARG A 57 36.21 -12.86 18.75
N TYR A 58 35.76 -11.94 17.90
CA TYR A 58 34.34 -11.73 17.54
C TYR A 58 34.08 -12.02 16.04
N GLY A 59 34.99 -12.75 15.40
CA GLY A 59 34.90 -13.17 14.00
C GLY A 59 33.76 -14.16 13.77
N GLY A 60 33.37 -14.35 12.51
CA GLY A 60 32.28 -15.26 12.15
C GLY A 60 31.82 -15.07 10.71
N TYR A 61 30.90 -15.94 10.31
CA TYR A 61 30.25 -15.95 9.02
C TYR A 61 28.89 -15.28 9.12
N ARG A 62 28.54 -14.49 8.12
CA ARG A 62 27.21 -13.88 7.93
C ARG A 62 26.96 -13.63 6.45
N LEU A 63 25.70 -13.51 6.07
CA LEU A 63 25.35 -13.04 4.73
C LEU A 63 25.60 -11.53 4.60
N GLN A 64 26.05 -11.08 3.43
CA GLN A 64 26.19 -9.66 3.14
C GLN A 64 24.80 -8.99 3.12
N PRO A 65 24.57 -7.94 3.91
CA PRO A 65 23.33 -7.18 3.86
C PRO A 65 23.12 -6.56 2.46
N GLY A 66 21.88 -6.53 1.99
CA GLY A 66 21.51 -5.85 0.75
C GLY A 66 21.86 -6.60 -0.55
N TYR A 67 22.39 -7.82 -0.46
CA TYR A 67 22.41 -8.72 -1.61
C TYR A 67 20.99 -9.25 -1.89
N LYS A 68 20.69 -9.60 -3.15
CA LYS A 68 19.41 -10.22 -3.55
C LYS A 68 18.97 -11.25 -2.50
N LEU A 69 17.68 -11.27 -2.17
CA LEU A 69 17.14 -12.23 -1.20
C LEU A 69 17.61 -13.65 -1.61
N PRO A 70 18.44 -14.32 -0.79
CA PRO A 70 18.87 -15.68 -1.08
C PRO A 70 17.65 -16.61 -1.10
N PRO A 71 17.76 -17.83 -1.66
CA PRO A 71 16.68 -18.81 -1.63
C PRO A 71 16.23 -19.02 -0.17
N LEU A 72 15.01 -18.61 0.16
CA LEU A 72 14.43 -18.80 1.48
C LEU A 72 13.84 -20.20 1.54
N MET A 73 14.26 -20.98 2.53
CA MET A 73 13.60 -22.24 2.85
C MET A 73 12.40 -21.90 3.74
N LEU A 74 11.20 -22.06 3.19
CA LEU A 74 9.96 -21.88 3.93
C LEU A 74 9.39 -23.26 4.23
N THR A 75 8.95 -23.47 5.46
CA THR A 75 8.07 -24.59 5.81
C THR A 75 6.70 -24.43 5.15
N ASP A 76 5.93 -25.52 5.10
CA ASP A 76 4.57 -25.52 4.57
C ASP A 76 3.69 -24.44 5.25
N ASP A 77 3.76 -24.34 6.58
CA ASP A 77 2.99 -23.36 7.36
C ASP A 77 3.44 -21.91 7.09
N GLU A 78 4.74 -21.66 6.98
CA GLU A 78 5.28 -20.33 6.64
C GLU A 78 4.87 -19.90 5.23
N ALA A 79 4.89 -20.84 4.27
CA ALA A 79 4.47 -20.55 2.90
C ALA A 79 2.97 -20.22 2.83
N VAL A 80 2.11 -20.95 3.57
CA VAL A 80 0.68 -20.61 3.70
C VAL A 80 0.49 -19.22 4.30
N ALA A 81 1.19 -18.92 5.40
CA ALA A 81 1.09 -17.62 6.08
C ALA A 81 1.48 -16.46 5.15
N VAL A 82 2.56 -16.62 4.37
CA VAL A 82 2.98 -15.60 3.41
C VAL A 82 1.94 -15.41 2.32
N VAL A 83 1.40 -16.49 1.73
CA VAL A 83 0.39 -16.35 0.67
C VAL A 83 -0.90 -15.72 1.19
N LEU A 84 -1.40 -16.12 2.37
CA LEU A 84 -2.56 -15.48 2.99
C LEU A 84 -2.32 -14.00 3.25
N GLY A 85 -1.12 -13.64 3.74
CA GLY A 85 -0.72 -12.24 3.91
C GLY A 85 -0.72 -11.45 2.60
N LEU A 86 -0.24 -12.05 1.50
CA LEU A 86 -0.26 -11.42 0.18
C LEU A 86 -1.70 -11.22 -0.34
N VAL A 87 -2.58 -12.21 -0.17
CA VAL A 87 -4.01 -12.11 -0.53
C VAL A 87 -4.69 -11.00 0.27
N ALA A 88 -4.51 -11.00 1.59
CA ALA A 88 -5.04 -9.96 2.47
C ALA A 88 -4.50 -8.57 2.09
N ALA A 89 -3.20 -8.46 1.79
CA ALA A 89 -2.58 -7.21 1.37
C ALA A 89 -3.16 -6.66 0.05
N GLU A 90 -3.45 -7.55 -0.90
CA GLU A 90 -4.08 -7.17 -2.17
C GLU A 90 -5.53 -6.69 -1.96
N GLN A 91 -6.31 -7.44 -1.17
CA GLN A 91 -7.73 -7.16 -0.92
C GLN A 91 -7.94 -5.91 -0.06
N LEU A 92 -7.11 -5.73 0.97
CA LEU A 92 -7.13 -4.55 1.82
C LEU A 92 -6.51 -3.33 1.13
N GLY A 93 -5.68 -3.52 0.10
CA GLY A 93 -4.99 -2.43 -0.60
C GLY A 93 -3.70 -1.96 0.09
N LEU A 94 -3.09 -2.80 0.92
CA LEU A 94 -1.82 -2.53 1.61
C LEU A 94 -0.63 -2.43 0.64
N GLY A 95 -0.75 -3.03 -0.55
CA GLY A 95 0.30 -3.06 -1.56
C GLY A 95 0.68 -1.70 -2.15
N THR A 96 1.84 -1.67 -2.80
CA THR A 96 2.37 -0.51 -3.57
C THR A 96 2.05 -0.65 -5.07
N ALA A 97 2.34 0.38 -5.87
CA ALA A 97 2.05 0.40 -7.31
C ALA A 97 2.68 -0.73 -8.13
N ALA A 98 3.85 -1.23 -7.69
CA ALA A 98 4.46 -2.39 -8.34
C ALA A 98 3.60 -3.65 -8.16
N PRO A 99 3.48 -4.53 -9.18
CA PRO A 99 2.75 -5.80 -9.09
C PRO A 99 3.51 -6.86 -8.25
N ALA A 100 4.21 -6.41 -7.20
CA ALA A 100 5.06 -7.23 -6.36
C ALA A 100 4.27 -8.31 -5.63
N THR A 101 3.06 -8.00 -5.16
CA THR A 101 2.20 -8.94 -4.44
C THR A 101 1.82 -10.15 -5.30
N GLY A 102 1.28 -9.92 -6.50
CA GLY A 102 0.89 -11.00 -7.41
C GLY A 102 2.08 -11.81 -7.94
N LEU A 103 3.20 -11.15 -8.24
CA LEU A 103 4.42 -11.83 -8.66
C LEU A 103 5.03 -12.68 -7.52
N ALA A 104 5.02 -12.18 -6.28
CA ALA A 104 5.48 -12.93 -5.12
C ALA A 104 4.57 -14.14 -4.86
N GLN A 105 3.26 -13.96 -4.94
CA GLN A 105 2.29 -15.04 -4.79
C GLN A 105 2.52 -16.13 -5.85
N ALA A 106 2.68 -15.75 -7.12
CA ALA A 106 2.95 -16.69 -8.20
C ALA A 106 4.27 -17.45 -8.00
N LYS A 107 5.32 -16.80 -7.48
CA LYS A 107 6.61 -17.45 -7.18
C LYS A 107 6.48 -18.48 -6.07
N ILE A 108 5.74 -18.18 -5.00
CA ILE A 108 5.55 -19.11 -3.87
C ILE A 108 4.65 -20.28 -4.30
N ARG A 109 3.57 -20.01 -5.05
CA ARG A 109 2.70 -21.06 -5.60
C ARG A 109 3.44 -22.10 -6.43
N ARG A 110 4.47 -21.68 -7.20
CA ARG A 110 5.27 -22.60 -8.04
C ARG A 110 6.10 -23.62 -7.25
N VAL A 111 6.36 -23.37 -5.97
CA VAL A 111 7.19 -24.25 -5.14
C VAL A 111 6.38 -25.00 -4.08
N LEU A 112 5.08 -24.72 -3.95
CA LEU A 112 4.20 -25.42 -3.02
C LEU A 112 3.83 -26.81 -3.54
N PRO A 113 3.70 -27.83 -2.66
CA PRO A 113 3.10 -29.10 -3.02
C PRO A 113 1.66 -28.93 -3.51
N ALA A 114 1.26 -29.68 -4.55
CA ALA A 114 -0.09 -29.56 -5.15
C ALA A 114 -1.25 -29.65 -4.13
N PRO A 115 -1.27 -30.58 -3.15
CA PRO A 115 -2.35 -30.64 -2.19
C PRO A 115 -2.50 -29.39 -1.31
N LEU A 116 -1.40 -28.68 -1.07
CA LEU A 116 -1.39 -27.47 -0.26
C LEU A 116 -1.80 -26.25 -1.10
N ALA A 117 -1.39 -26.21 -2.37
CA ALA A 117 -1.88 -25.22 -3.33
C ALA A 117 -3.41 -25.28 -3.51
N ASP A 118 -3.97 -26.48 -3.67
CA ASP A 118 -5.41 -26.68 -3.85
C ASP A 118 -6.21 -26.22 -2.62
N ARG A 119 -5.74 -26.53 -1.41
CA ARG A 119 -6.37 -26.06 -0.16
C ARG A 119 -6.35 -24.54 -0.04
N LEU A 120 -5.26 -23.93 -0.46
CA LEU A 120 -5.11 -22.47 -0.44
C LEU A 120 -6.02 -21.80 -1.47
N ASP A 121 -6.25 -22.42 -2.63
CA ASP A 121 -7.22 -21.96 -3.62
C ASP A 121 -8.65 -22.01 -3.08
N ALA A 122 -9.03 -23.11 -2.44
CA ALA A 122 -10.33 -23.23 -1.78
C ALA A 122 -10.54 -22.15 -0.71
N VAL A 123 -9.50 -21.81 0.07
CA VAL A 123 -9.57 -20.71 1.04
C VAL A 123 -9.72 -19.37 0.32
N GLN A 124 -8.96 -19.10 -0.73
CA GLN A 124 -9.06 -17.83 -1.46
C GLN A 124 -10.42 -17.63 -2.13
N GLU A 125 -11.03 -18.69 -2.67
CA GLU A 125 -12.36 -18.65 -3.29
C GLU A 125 -13.48 -18.40 -2.27
N THR A 126 -13.28 -18.82 -1.02
CA THR A 126 -14.27 -18.69 0.06
C THR A 126 -14.06 -17.47 0.95
N LEU A 127 -12.90 -16.80 0.87
CA LEU A 127 -12.60 -15.60 1.64
C LEU A 127 -13.38 -14.38 1.15
N GLY A 128 -14.29 -13.90 1.99
CA GLY A 128 -14.94 -12.60 1.84
C GLY A 128 -14.25 -11.52 2.66
N PHE A 129 -13.96 -10.37 2.06
CA PHE A 129 -13.46 -9.18 2.77
C PHE A 129 -14.57 -8.13 2.87
N SER A 130 -14.91 -7.70 4.10
CA SER A 130 -15.91 -6.65 4.34
C SER A 130 -15.48 -5.28 3.80
N LEU A 131 -14.17 -5.05 3.73
CA LEU A 131 -13.55 -3.88 3.10
C LEU A 131 -12.99 -4.28 1.74
N ARG A 132 -13.80 -4.23 0.69
CA ARG A 132 -13.32 -4.43 -0.69
C ARG A 132 -12.68 -3.16 -1.24
N ARG A 133 -11.42 -3.26 -1.70
CA ARG A 133 -10.76 -2.23 -2.50
C ARG A 133 -11.51 -2.02 -3.83
N ARG A 134 -11.68 -0.75 -4.24
CA ARG A 134 -12.02 -0.41 -5.63
C ARG A 134 -10.84 -0.72 -6.54
N ALA A 135 -11.05 -1.54 -7.57
CA ALA A 135 -10.01 -2.07 -8.47
C ALA A 135 -9.01 -1.01 -8.98
N ASP A 136 -9.46 0.22 -9.23
CA ASP A 136 -8.66 1.30 -9.81
C ASP A 136 -8.09 2.33 -8.81
N SER A 137 -8.04 2.01 -7.51
CA SER A 137 -7.45 2.96 -6.56
C SER A 137 -5.92 3.06 -6.77
N PRO A 138 -5.37 4.25 -7.07
CA PRO A 138 -3.93 4.42 -7.25
C PRO A 138 -3.19 4.04 -5.96
N ARG A 139 -2.07 3.35 -6.13
CA ARG A 139 -1.19 2.93 -5.02
C ARG A 139 0.05 3.81 -5.01
N PRO A 140 0.64 4.07 -3.83
CA PRO A 140 1.90 4.78 -3.78
C PRO A 140 3.03 3.93 -4.38
N ALA A 141 4.05 4.59 -4.91
CA ALA A 141 5.29 3.92 -5.26
C ALA A 141 5.96 3.35 -4.01
N THR A 142 6.58 2.17 -4.12
CA THR A 142 7.31 1.54 -3.01
C THR A 142 8.40 2.46 -2.46
N ALA A 143 9.11 3.16 -3.35
CA ALA A 143 10.14 4.13 -2.98
C ALA A 143 9.59 5.26 -2.09
N THR A 144 8.40 5.79 -2.39
CA THR A 144 7.73 6.82 -1.59
C THR A 144 7.46 6.35 -0.16
N LEU A 145 6.90 5.15 -0.01
CA LEU A 145 6.60 4.57 1.31
C LEU A 145 7.88 4.37 2.13
N LEU A 146 8.93 3.82 1.50
CA LEU A 146 10.22 3.59 2.16
C LEU A 146 10.94 4.89 2.53
N ALA A 147 10.94 5.88 1.64
CA ALA A 147 11.57 7.18 1.87
C ALA A 147 10.91 7.92 3.05
N LEU A 148 9.57 7.97 3.08
CA LEU A 148 8.83 8.60 4.18
C LEU A 148 9.01 7.82 5.49
N GLY A 149 9.01 6.49 5.45
CA GLY A 149 9.25 5.67 6.64
C GLY A 149 10.65 5.89 7.22
N ALA A 150 11.67 5.97 6.37
CA ALA A 150 13.03 6.29 6.78
C ALA A 150 13.13 7.70 7.37
N ALA A 151 12.58 8.71 6.69
CA ALA A 151 12.59 10.10 7.14
C ALA A 151 11.84 10.31 8.46
N THR A 152 10.71 9.63 8.65
CA THR A 152 9.96 9.61 9.92
C THR A 152 10.83 9.05 11.04
N ARG A 153 11.47 7.90 10.81
CA ARG A 153 12.33 7.23 11.79
C ARG A 153 13.55 8.07 12.15
N SER A 154 14.20 8.68 11.16
CA SER A 154 15.40 9.51 11.35
C SER A 154 15.07 10.96 11.75
N ARG A 155 13.78 11.33 11.81
CA ARG A 155 13.30 12.70 12.07
C ARG A 155 13.88 13.74 11.11
N HIS A 156 13.96 13.41 9.83
CA HIS A 156 14.40 14.35 8.79
C HIS A 156 13.20 14.90 8.02
N ARG A 157 13.19 16.22 7.82
CA ARG A 157 12.21 16.91 6.99
C ARG A 157 12.29 16.42 5.55
N VAL A 158 11.15 16.34 4.90
CA VAL A 158 11.05 15.97 3.49
C VAL A 158 10.41 17.10 2.68
N SER A 159 10.85 17.31 1.45
CA SER A 159 10.12 18.08 0.46
C SER A 159 9.34 17.11 -0.42
N ILE A 160 8.02 17.31 -0.52
CA ILE A 160 7.14 16.43 -1.31
C ILE A 160 6.49 17.21 -2.45
N GLY A 161 6.49 16.61 -3.64
CA GLY A 161 5.65 17.02 -4.76
C GLY A 161 4.27 16.40 -4.61
N TYR A 162 3.26 17.21 -4.28
CA TYR A 162 1.91 16.75 -3.97
C TYR A 162 0.87 17.32 -4.93
N ARG A 163 -0.01 16.46 -5.44
CA ARG A 163 -1.17 16.87 -6.25
C ARG A 163 -2.43 16.84 -5.39
N SER A 164 -3.07 17.99 -5.23
CA SER A 164 -4.32 18.10 -4.48
C SER A 164 -5.48 17.40 -5.21
N TRP A 165 -6.63 17.27 -4.55
CA TRP A 165 -7.84 16.75 -5.21
C TRP A 165 -8.28 17.61 -6.41
N GLY A 166 -8.07 18.93 -6.34
CA GLY A 166 -8.33 19.86 -7.43
C GLY A 166 -7.33 19.78 -8.60
N GLY A 167 -6.36 18.85 -8.53
CA GLY A 167 -5.37 18.64 -9.59
C GLY A 167 -4.18 19.61 -9.56
N GLU A 168 -4.22 20.64 -8.72
CA GLU A 168 -3.13 21.61 -8.59
C GLU A 168 -1.87 20.94 -8.00
N PRO A 169 -0.75 20.94 -8.73
CA PRO A 169 0.52 20.47 -8.21
C PRO A 169 1.07 21.49 -7.23
N SER A 170 1.72 20.99 -6.19
CA SER A 170 2.21 21.85 -5.11
C SER A 170 3.41 21.21 -4.43
N GLN A 171 4.38 22.01 -4.05
CA GLN A 171 5.54 21.55 -3.27
C GLN A 171 5.30 21.86 -1.79
N ARG A 172 5.62 20.91 -0.91
CA ARG A 172 5.38 21.00 0.52
C ARG A 172 6.60 20.52 1.28
N ASP A 173 7.05 21.31 2.23
CA ASP A 173 8.04 20.88 3.21
C ASP A 173 7.29 20.32 4.42
N LEU A 174 7.52 19.05 4.71
CA LEU A 174 6.78 18.27 5.69
C LEU A 174 7.74 17.68 6.71
N ASP A 175 7.41 17.82 7.98
CA ASP A 175 8.02 17.06 9.07
C ASP A 175 7.15 15.81 9.33
N PRO A 176 7.50 14.61 8.81
CA PRO A 176 6.63 13.45 8.86
C PRO A 176 6.62 12.81 10.26
N TYR A 177 5.46 12.80 10.92
CA TYR A 177 5.30 12.25 12.27
C TYR A 177 4.91 10.78 12.27
N GLY A 178 4.28 10.28 11.20
CA GLY A 178 3.92 8.88 11.09
C GLY A 178 3.24 8.51 9.78
N LEU A 179 3.40 7.24 9.41
CA LEU A 179 2.67 6.61 8.31
C LEU A 179 1.48 5.84 8.86
N VAL A 180 0.31 6.00 8.25
CA VAL A 180 -0.93 5.36 8.68
C VAL A 180 -1.62 4.74 7.48
N PHE A 181 -2.03 3.48 7.62
CA PHE A 181 -2.93 2.84 6.68
C PHE A 181 -4.37 2.95 7.19
N HIS A 182 -5.24 3.55 6.39
CA HIS A 182 -6.64 3.76 6.74
C HIS A 182 -7.53 3.59 5.52
N SER A 183 -8.61 2.80 5.65
CA SER A 183 -9.63 2.60 4.61
C SER A 183 -9.06 2.27 3.22
N GLY A 184 -8.04 1.41 3.18
CA GLY A 184 -7.41 0.94 1.95
C GLY A 184 -6.39 1.89 1.33
N ARG A 185 -5.94 2.91 2.07
CA ARG A 185 -5.02 3.95 1.57
C ARG A 185 -3.93 4.26 2.59
N TRP A 186 -2.76 4.61 2.06
CA TRP A 186 -1.62 5.06 2.85
C TRP A 186 -1.65 6.58 3.02
N TYR A 187 -1.43 7.04 4.25
CA TYR A 187 -1.34 8.44 4.63
C TYR A 187 -0.04 8.71 5.39
N VAL A 188 0.48 9.93 5.25
CA VAL A 188 1.51 10.49 6.12
C VAL A 188 0.90 11.69 6.83
N THR A 189 1.11 11.78 8.13
CA THR A 189 0.73 12.95 8.93
C THR A 189 1.98 13.63 9.45
N GLY A 190 1.94 14.96 9.53
CA GLY A 190 3.09 15.76 9.94
C GLY A 190 2.83 17.25 9.85
N HIS A 191 3.81 18.04 10.29
CA HIS A 191 3.73 19.50 10.21
C HIS A 191 4.04 20.00 8.80
N ASP A 192 3.07 20.65 8.16
CA ASP A 192 3.21 21.28 6.84
C ASP A 192 3.71 22.72 7.01
N HIS A 193 4.96 22.97 6.64
CA HIS A 193 5.61 24.27 6.79
C HIS A 193 5.02 25.35 5.88
N LEU A 194 4.33 24.98 4.79
CA LEU A 194 3.66 25.98 3.97
C LEU A 194 2.42 26.56 4.66
N ARG A 195 1.74 25.75 5.47
CA ARG A 195 0.48 26.12 6.14
C ARG A 195 0.65 26.37 7.64
N GLY A 196 1.79 25.98 8.21
CA GLY A 196 2.09 26.15 9.64
C GLY A 196 1.24 25.26 10.55
N GLU A 197 0.68 24.17 10.04
CA GLU A 197 -0.25 23.30 10.78
C GLU A 197 0.04 21.82 10.55
N ILE A 198 -0.46 20.96 11.44
CA ILE A 198 -0.37 19.50 11.25
C ILE A 198 -1.41 19.07 10.23
N ARG A 199 -0.96 18.44 9.15
CA ARG A 199 -1.82 17.98 8.05
C ARG A 199 -1.59 16.51 7.78
N THR A 200 -2.53 15.94 7.01
CA THR A 200 -2.49 14.57 6.53
C THR A 200 -2.44 14.57 4.99
N PHE A 201 -1.48 13.84 4.42
CA PHE A 201 -1.28 13.71 2.98
C PHE A 201 -1.41 12.26 2.54
N ARG A 202 -2.06 12.06 1.39
CA ARG A 202 -2.23 10.75 0.76
C ARG A 202 -0.98 10.36 -0.02
N LEU A 203 -0.40 9.20 0.26
CA LEU A 203 0.85 8.79 -0.41
C LEU A 203 0.65 8.51 -1.90
N ASP A 204 -0.54 8.07 -2.34
CA ASP A 204 -0.84 7.84 -3.76
C ASP A 204 -0.90 9.13 -4.59
N ARG A 205 -0.90 10.31 -3.93
CA ARG A 205 -0.88 11.63 -4.57
C ARG A 205 0.49 12.33 -4.49
N ILE A 206 1.49 11.66 -3.91
CA ILE A 206 2.86 12.16 -3.82
C ILE A 206 3.62 11.68 -5.06
N GLY A 207 4.06 12.62 -5.89
CA GLY A 207 4.83 12.36 -7.10
C GLY A 207 6.35 12.27 -6.86
N SER A 208 6.86 12.98 -5.86
CA SER A 208 8.28 12.97 -5.49
C SER A 208 8.46 13.17 -3.98
N VAL A 209 9.54 12.63 -3.44
CA VAL A 209 9.97 12.80 -2.05
C VAL A 209 11.47 13.02 -2.04
N ASP A 210 11.89 14.18 -1.55
CA ASP A 210 13.29 14.53 -1.35
C ASP A 210 13.55 14.68 0.15
N VAL A 211 14.44 13.84 0.69
CA VAL A 211 14.78 13.86 2.12
C VAL A 211 15.86 14.91 2.35
N GLY A 212 15.54 15.92 3.16
CA GLY A 212 16.46 16.99 3.52
C GLY A 212 17.38 16.60 4.68
N THR A 213 18.23 17.54 5.10
CA THR A 213 19.13 17.40 6.25
C THR A 213 18.58 18.03 7.54
N THR A 214 17.55 18.86 7.42
CA THR A 214 16.88 19.50 8.58
C THR A 214 16.17 18.44 9.41
N THR A 215 16.41 18.47 10.72
CA THR A 215 15.72 17.59 11.66
C THR A 215 14.57 18.30 12.37
N PHE A 216 13.64 17.53 12.92
CA PHE A 216 12.49 18.05 13.66
C PHE A 216 12.24 17.26 14.95
N SER A 217 11.44 17.82 15.85
CA SER A 217 10.86 17.13 16.99
C SER A 217 9.37 16.84 16.74
N VAL A 218 8.93 15.66 17.19
CA VAL A 218 7.51 15.31 17.22
C VAL A 218 6.95 15.79 18.56
N PRO A 219 5.76 16.44 18.60
CA PRO A 219 5.11 16.79 19.85
C PRO A 219 4.94 15.57 20.76
N ASP A 220 5.17 15.74 22.06
CA ASP A 220 5.06 14.64 23.03
C ASP A 220 3.64 14.05 23.03
N GLY A 221 3.56 12.72 23.01
CA GLY A 221 2.29 12.00 22.99
C GLY A 221 1.50 12.11 21.68
N PHE A 222 2.08 12.64 20.59
CA PHE A 222 1.40 12.67 19.29
C PHE A 222 1.05 11.24 18.84
N ASP A 223 -0.23 11.01 18.56
CA ASP A 223 -0.76 9.75 18.03
C ASP A 223 -1.07 9.92 16.53
N PRO A 224 -0.21 9.41 15.62
CA PRO A 224 -0.43 9.51 14.20
C PRO A 224 -1.72 8.81 13.76
N VAL A 225 -2.04 7.66 14.33
CA VAL A 225 -3.22 6.86 13.95
C VAL A 225 -4.49 7.60 14.36
N GLY A 226 -4.56 8.07 15.60
CA GLY A 226 -5.67 8.86 16.09
C GLY A 226 -5.78 10.21 15.39
N HIS A 227 -4.68 10.88 15.06
CA HIS A 227 -4.72 12.11 14.28
C HIS A 227 -5.25 11.85 12.88
N VAL A 228 -4.73 10.85 12.14
CA VAL A 228 -5.26 10.52 10.80
C VAL A 228 -6.72 10.10 10.89
N THR A 229 -7.09 9.28 11.88
CA THR A 229 -8.49 8.86 12.05
C THR A 229 -9.40 10.05 12.37
N ARG A 230 -9.00 11.00 13.24
CA ARG A 230 -9.79 12.20 13.56
C ARG A 230 -9.79 13.23 12.45
N SER A 231 -8.65 13.49 11.81
CA SER A 231 -8.53 14.39 10.67
C SER A 231 -9.32 13.84 9.49
N LEU A 232 -9.29 12.53 9.25
CA LEU A 232 -10.14 11.89 8.27
C LEU A 232 -11.59 11.73 8.74
N ALA A 233 -11.89 11.72 10.04
CA ALA A 233 -13.27 11.75 10.55
C ALA A 233 -13.88 13.17 10.51
N GLY A 234 -13.05 14.22 10.63
CA GLY A 234 -13.43 15.62 10.45
C GLY A 234 -13.42 16.06 8.98
N VAL A 235 -12.64 15.38 8.13
CA VAL A 235 -12.70 15.43 6.66
C VAL A 235 -13.73 14.43 6.12
N ALA A 236 -14.17 13.46 6.94
CA ALA A 236 -15.31 12.58 6.66
C ALA A 236 -16.56 13.42 6.80
N TYR A 237 -16.89 14.04 5.67
CA TYR A 237 -18.22 14.45 5.29
C TYR A 237 -18.67 15.74 5.94
N ARG A 238 -18.10 16.84 5.42
CA ARG A 238 -18.68 18.18 5.58
C ARG A 238 -20.16 18.21 5.17
N TRP A 239 -20.56 17.31 4.26
CA TRP A 239 -21.89 17.26 3.69
C TRP A 239 -22.51 15.87 3.85
N GLU A 240 -23.65 15.80 4.52
CA GLU A 240 -24.58 14.69 4.38
C GLU A 240 -25.41 14.89 3.12
N VAL A 241 -25.32 13.93 2.21
CA VAL A 241 -25.92 14.01 0.89
C VAL A 241 -27.04 12.98 0.78
N GLU A 242 -28.21 13.45 0.39
CA GLU A 242 -29.36 12.63 0.05
C GLU A 242 -29.83 12.98 -1.34
N VAL A 243 -29.90 11.97 -2.19
CA VAL A 243 -30.28 12.11 -3.60
C VAL A 243 -31.27 11.00 -3.93
N LEU A 244 -32.41 11.37 -4.49
CA LEU A 244 -33.36 10.42 -5.04
C LEU A 244 -32.93 10.10 -6.48
N LEU A 245 -32.65 8.83 -6.75
CA LEU A 245 -32.30 8.32 -8.07
C LEU A 245 -33.54 7.71 -8.73
N GLU A 246 -33.88 8.16 -9.93
CA GLU A 246 -34.98 7.61 -10.71
C GLU A 246 -34.51 6.34 -11.43
N THR A 247 -34.47 5.24 -10.68
CA THR A 247 -34.02 3.94 -11.16
C THR A 247 -34.59 2.81 -10.30
N GLU A 248 -34.28 1.56 -10.67
CA GLU A 248 -34.62 0.37 -9.88
C GLU A 248 -33.47 -0.03 -8.96
N LEU A 249 -33.80 -0.65 -7.81
CA LEU A 249 -32.81 -1.02 -6.78
C LEU A 249 -31.69 -1.92 -7.32
N GLU A 250 -32.00 -2.84 -8.24
CA GLU A 250 -31.02 -3.75 -8.80
C GLU A 250 -30.00 -3.01 -9.69
N GLN A 251 -30.47 -2.05 -10.49
CA GLN A 251 -29.61 -1.20 -11.31
C GLN A 251 -28.76 -0.27 -10.43
N ALA A 252 -29.38 0.34 -9.41
CA ALA A 252 -28.70 1.19 -8.44
C ALA A 252 -27.54 0.45 -7.75
N ARG A 253 -27.78 -0.78 -7.27
CA ARG A 253 -26.75 -1.60 -6.60
C ARG A 253 -25.58 -1.97 -7.50
N ARG A 254 -25.79 -2.09 -8.82
CA ARG A 254 -24.71 -2.37 -9.79
C ARG A 254 -23.75 -1.19 -9.95
N ARG A 255 -24.24 0.05 -9.87
CA ARG A 255 -23.42 1.27 -10.05
C ARG A 255 -23.02 1.95 -8.76
N VAL A 256 -23.76 1.74 -7.68
CA VAL A 256 -23.53 2.33 -6.35
C VAL A 256 -23.33 1.20 -5.33
N PRO A 257 -22.08 0.74 -5.15
CA PRO A 257 -21.75 -0.24 -4.12
C PRO A 257 -22.05 0.28 -2.69
N PRO A 258 -22.28 -0.61 -1.71
CA PRO A 258 -22.51 -0.22 -0.30
C PRO A 258 -21.39 0.63 0.32
N SER A 259 -20.16 0.56 -0.22
CA SER A 259 -19.04 1.41 0.20
C SER A 259 -19.18 2.88 -0.20
N VAL A 260 -20.14 3.20 -1.07
CA VAL A 260 -20.37 4.54 -1.63
C VAL A 260 -21.49 5.24 -0.89
N GLY A 261 -22.54 4.51 -0.52
CA GLY A 261 -23.68 5.04 0.19
C GLY A 261 -24.73 3.96 0.41
N GLU A 262 -25.66 4.25 1.29
CA GLU A 262 -26.81 3.42 1.58
C GLU A 262 -27.91 3.70 0.54
N LEU A 263 -28.51 2.64 0.02
CA LEU A 263 -29.61 2.71 -0.95
C LEU A 263 -30.87 2.19 -0.30
N THR A 264 -31.90 3.04 -0.22
CA THR A 264 -33.21 2.68 0.30
C THR A 264 -34.24 2.81 -0.81
N ALA A 265 -35.07 1.79 -1.02
CA ALA A 265 -36.18 1.88 -1.97
C ALA A 265 -37.30 2.77 -1.39
N THR A 266 -37.82 3.68 -2.19
CA THR A 266 -38.92 4.60 -1.86
C THR A 266 -39.99 4.51 -2.95
N GLU A 267 -41.16 5.14 -2.73
CA GLU A 267 -42.25 5.16 -3.73
C GLU A 267 -41.83 5.83 -5.05
N ASP A 268 -40.97 6.85 -4.97
CA ASP A 268 -40.54 7.67 -6.13
C ASP A 268 -39.18 7.26 -6.72
N GLY A 269 -38.60 6.13 -6.30
CA GLY A 269 -37.28 5.67 -6.78
C GLY A 269 -36.37 5.14 -5.67
N ILE A 270 -35.06 5.36 -5.80
CA ILE A 270 -34.04 4.89 -4.84
C ILE A 270 -33.37 6.07 -4.15
N LEU A 271 -33.54 6.17 -2.84
CA LEU A 271 -32.85 7.16 -2.01
C LEU A 271 -31.40 6.71 -1.75
N LEU A 272 -30.44 7.45 -2.30
CA LEU A 272 -29.03 7.34 -1.98
C LEU A 272 -28.71 8.27 -0.81
N ARG A 273 -28.34 7.68 0.33
CA ARG A 273 -27.76 8.39 1.48
C ARG A 273 -26.26 8.17 1.47
N THR A 274 -25.53 9.25 1.23
CA THR A 274 -24.08 9.24 1.24
C THR A 274 -23.57 10.49 1.92
N ARG A 275 -22.27 10.59 1.93
CA ARG A 275 -21.51 11.47 2.77
C ARG A 275 -20.34 11.89 1.89
N ALA A 276 -20.14 13.20 1.73
CA ALA A 276 -19.20 13.75 0.74
C ALA A 276 -18.25 14.78 1.36
N GLU A 277 -16.96 14.66 1.03
CA GLU A 277 -15.91 15.64 1.37
C GLU A 277 -16.04 16.92 0.52
N ASP A 278 -16.41 16.76 -0.75
CA ASP A 278 -16.56 17.82 -1.75
C ASP A 278 -17.80 17.55 -2.62
N LEU A 279 -18.63 18.57 -2.82
CA LEU A 279 -19.86 18.49 -3.60
C LEU A 279 -19.58 18.45 -5.12
N THR A 280 -18.42 18.95 -5.56
CA THR A 280 -18.01 18.88 -6.97
C THR A 280 -17.73 17.43 -7.39
N GLY A 281 -16.99 16.69 -6.58
CA GLY A 281 -16.79 15.25 -6.78
C GLY A 281 -18.10 14.45 -6.73
N MET A 282 -19.04 14.84 -5.87
CA MET A 282 -20.38 14.23 -5.84
C MET A 282 -21.17 14.51 -7.13
N ALA A 283 -21.11 15.73 -7.65
CA ALA A 283 -21.75 16.09 -8.92
C ALA A 283 -21.21 15.27 -10.10
N GLN A 284 -19.90 15.04 -10.15
CA GLN A 284 -19.24 14.19 -11.15
C GLN A 284 -19.75 12.73 -11.09
N LEU A 285 -19.87 12.19 -9.87
CA LEU A 285 -20.38 10.85 -9.66
C LEU A 285 -21.82 10.73 -10.16
N LEU A 286 -22.69 11.68 -9.78
CA LEU A 286 -24.10 11.69 -10.19
C LEU A 286 -24.26 11.78 -11.71
N ALA A 287 -23.47 12.65 -12.36
CA ALA A 287 -23.46 12.76 -13.82
C ALA A 287 -23.05 11.43 -14.51
N GLY A 288 -22.13 10.68 -13.90
CA GLY A 288 -21.69 9.37 -14.40
C GLY A 288 -22.68 8.22 -14.20
N LEU A 289 -23.72 8.38 -13.37
CA LEU A 289 -24.73 7.33 -13.14
C LEU A 289 -25.67 7.13 -14.33
N GLY A 290 -25.89 8.20 -15.11
CA GLY A 290 -26.72 8.19 -16.31
C GLY A 290 -28.23 8.07 -16.04
N TRP A 291 -28.68 8.44 -14.84
CA TRP A 291 -30.10 8.47 -14.46
C TRP A 291 -30.51 9.87 -14.04
N PRO A 292 -31.79 10.25 -14.24
CA PRO A 292 -32.34 11.42 -13.59
C PRO A 292 -32.23 11.30 -12.06
N PHE A 293 -32.00 12.43 -11.40
CA PHE A 293 -31.87 12.46 -9.96
C PHE A 293 -32.39 13.78 -9.38
N THR A 294 -32.89 13.71 -8.15
CA THR A 294 -33.33 14.87 -7.38
C THR A 294 -32.48 15.01 -6.12
N VAL A 295 -31.84 16.17 -5.95
CA VAL A 295 -31.07 16.49 -4.74
C VAL A 295 -32.03 16.83 -3.61
N VAL A 296 -32.07 16.00 -2.57
CA VAL A 296 -32.87 16.23 -1.36
C VAL A 296 -32.09 17.13 -0.39
N ARG A 297 -30.81 16.85 -0.16
CA ARG A 297 -29.87 17.69 0.59
C ARG A 297 -28.42 17.35 0.27
N PRO A 298 -27.46 18.27 0.46
CA PRO A 298 -27.64 19.69 0.79
C PRO A 298 -27.99 20.51 -0.46
N ASP A 299 -28.57 21.69 -0.30
CA ASP A 299 -28.95 22.55 -1.44
C ASP A 299 -27.73 23.01 -2.25
N GLU A 300 -26.58 23.15 -1.60
CA GLU A 300 -25.29 23.47 -2.20
C GLU A 300 -24.87 22.44 -3.27
N LEU A 301 -25.36 21.19 -3.18
CA LEU A 301 -25.10 20.17 -4.19
C LEU A 301 -25.77 20.52 -5.52
N ARG A 302 -26.93 21.20 -5.50
CA ARG A 302 -27.59 21.67 -6.73
C ARG A 302 -26.70 22.68 -7.45
N THR A 303 -26.08 23.59 -6.71
CA THR A 303 -25.13 24.57 -7.25
C THR A 303 -23.89 23.88 -7.83
N ALA A 304 -23.35 22.88 -7.12
CA ALA A 304 -22.21 22.10 -7.61
C ALA A 304 -22.52 21.33 -8.90
N VAL A 305 -23.72 20.73 -8.99
CA VAL A 305 -24.20 20.03 -10.19
C VAL A 305 -24.33 20.99 -11.38
N THR A 306 -24.97 22.15 -11.19
CA THR A 306 -25.12 23.15 -12.25
C THR A 306 -23.76 23.69 -12.71
N GLY A 307 -22.85 23.94 -11.77
CA GLY A 307 -21.49 24.38 -12.06
C GLY A 307 -20.69 23.34 -12.87
N TYR A 308 -20.81 22.06 -12.51
CA TYR A 308 -20.15 20.97 -13.24
C TYR A 308 -20.74 20.79 -14.65
N ALA A 309 -22.07 20.91 -14.80
CA ALA A 309 -22.73 20.86 -16.10
C ALA A 309 -22.23 21.99 -17.04
N ALA A 310 -22.13 23.22 -16.54
CA ALA A 310 -21.59 24.34 -17.30
C ALA A 310 -20.14 24.12 -17.73
N LEU A 311 -19.33 23.53 -16.85
CA LEU A 311 -17.93 23.19 -17.14
C LEU A 311 -17.81 22.14 -18.26
N LEU A 312 -18.64 21.08 -18.23
CA LEU A 312 -18.70 20.10 -19.31
C LEU A 312 -19.18 20.69 -20.64
N ALA A 313 -20.19 21.57 -20.59
CA ALA A 313 -20.65 22.29 -21.78
C ALA A 313 -19.53 23.16 -22.38
N GLY A 314 -18.74 23.82 -21.54
CA GLY A 314 -17.56 24.58 -21.96
C GLY A 314 -16.47 23.70 -22.59
N TYR A 315 -16.26 22.49 -22.08
CA TYR A 315 -15.32 21.53 -22.70
C TYR A 315 -15.80 21.03 -24.06
N ALA A 316 -17.10 20.78 -24.22
CA ALA A 316 -17.69 20.35 -25.48
C ALA A 316 -17.55 21.40 -26.60
N GLN A 317 -17.43 22.68 -26.25
CA GLN A 317 -17.28 23.80 -27.20
C GLN A 317 -15.82 24.09 -27.58
N ARG A 318 -14.84 23.40 -27.00
CA ARG A 318 -13.42 23.65 -27.30
C ARG A 318 -13.08 23.17 -28.72
N PRO A 319 -12.40 23.99 -29.53
CA PRO A 319 -11.98 23.56 -30.85
C PRO A 319 -10.98 22.39 -30.74
N PRO A 320 -11.06 21.40 -31.64
CA PRO A 320 -10.14 20.28 -31.63
C PRO A 320 -8.72 20.81 -31.86
N ARG A 321 -7.79 20.49 -30.95
CA ARG A 321 -6.37 20.68 -31.20
C ARG A 321 -5.84 19.48 -31.97
N PRO A 322 -4.95 19.67 -32.96
CA PRO A 322 -4.31 18.57 -33.65
C PRO A 322 -3.55 17.72 -32.61
N VAL A 323 -3.99 16.47 -32.47
CA VAL A 323 -3.32 15.47 -31.63
C VAL A 323 -2.29 14.81 -32.54
N THR A 324 -1.06 15.31 -32.53
CA THR A 324 0.04 14.63 -33.22
C THR A 324 0.43 13.42 -32.37
N PRO A 325 0.25 12.18 -32.85
CA PRO A 325 0.75 11.01 -32.13
C PRO A 325 2.27 11.10 -32.02
N ALA A 326 2.80 10.78 -30.84
CA ALA A 326 4.24 10.58 -30.62
C ALA A 326 4.67 9.19 -31.10
#